data_AF-A0A257JV36-F1
#
_entry.id   AF-A0A257JV36-F1
#
_cell.length_a   1.000
_cell.length_b   1.000
_cell.length_c   1.000
_cell.angle_alpha   90.00
_cell.angle_beta   90.00
_cell.angle_gamma   90.00
#
_symmetry.space_group_name_H-M   'P 1'
#
loop_
_entity.id
_entity.type
_entity.pdbx_description
1 polymer ?
#
loop_
_entity_poly.entity_id
_entity_poly.type
_entity_poly.pdbx_seq_one_letter_code
_entity_poly.pdbx_strand_id
1 'polypeptide(L)'
;MKKKLYLFLFFTSTIIAQKNPLTIEDKSFDNYKKADLKGKFELNKSYAVLEVLPVLSSYQTIVDDKFLGVKNFGTLVAKTDFNSQQDIQKLTSNNSDYWRATMEMELRNELIPVTKIFILVSQGELDYALKYLEIVSMISDDDTYANAYLTNLEKRLQIFNDQLTSEIQIGIAEHDKGNFEKAISIYKKILNDYPNSAWANFELFYSQFELNNKTGKKDLNSYENWDKTKTNVFSHNPLYNVQMSAKDGNEAYQIYRRNSIGKLFENAKNKLEDIYKYADIAMDLQAYDFAAQLFWYASSYLEAESSLFKYLYCLEKLGVKDLKNNFKGNFEKEFKKIEREKEKEVIKSEVYKSYKE
;
A
#
# COMPACT_ATOMS: atom_id res chain seq x y z
N MET A 1 -9.84 25.98 1.88
CA MET A 1 -9.35 25.47 0.58
C MET A 1 -9.95 24.10 0.34
N LYS A 2 -10.90 23.96 -0.59
CA LYS A 2 -11.57 22.69 -0.89
C LYS A 2 -10.68 21.86 -1.84
N LYS A 3 -10.03 20.80 -1.35
CA LYS A 3 -9.38 19.79 -2.20
C LYS A 3 -10.46 18.80 -2.67
N LYS A 4 -10.75 18.83 -3.97
CA LYS A 4 -11.57 17.81 -4.64
C LYS A 4 -10.72 16.54 -4.79
N LEU A 5 -11.25 15.42 -4.30
CA LEU A 5 -10.76 14.08 -4.58
C LEU A 5 -11.09 13.77 -6.04
N TYR A 6 -10.09 13.66 -6.92
CA TYR A 6 -10.30 13.27 -8.31
C TYR A 6 -10.25 11.74 -8.41
N LEU A 7 -11.43 11.13 -8.54
CA LEU A 7 -11.59 9.74 -8.96
C LEU A 7 -11.40 9.70 -10.49
N PHE A 8 -10.25 9.21 -10.97
CA PHE A 8 -9.99 9.06 -12.40
C PHE A 8 -10.64 7.77 -12.93
N LEU A 9 -11.80 7.89 -13.56
CA LEU A 9 -12.38 6.87 -14.43
C LEU A 9 -11.71 6.97 -15.82
N PHE A 10 -10.94 5.96 -16.20
CA PHE A 10 -10.38 5.86 -17.56
C PHE A 10 -11.32 5.06 -18.46
N PHE A 11 -11.86 5.71 -19.49
CA PHE A 11 -12.36 5.05 -20.71
C PHE A 11 -11.37 5.31 -21.83
N THR A 12 -10.71 4.27 -22.33
CA THR A 12 -10.02 4.31 -23.62
C THR A 12 -10.73 3.36 -24.58
N SER A 13 -11.40 3.93 -25.57
CA SER A 13 -12.04 3.22 -26.67
C SER A 13 -10.98 2.76 -27.68
N THR A 14 -10.71 1.47 -27.73
CA THR A 14 -10.10 0.80 -28.88
C THR A 14 -10.99 -0.39 -29.21
N ILE A 15 -11.44 -0.51 -30.46
CA ILE A 15 -12.33 -1.59 -30.92
C ILE A 15 -11.52 -2.90 -30.93
N ILE A 16 -11.50 -3.56 -29.77
CA ILE A 16 -11.25 -4.98 -29.59
C ILE A 16 -12.64 -5.57 -29.35
N ALA A 17 -12.96 -6.71 -29.94
CA ALA A 17 -14.25 -7.37 -29.73
C ALA A 17 -14.58 -7.36 -28.22
N GLN A 18 -15.72 -6.75 -27.85
CA GLN A 18 -16.17 -6.63 -26.46
C GLN A 18 -16.33 -8.03 -25.87
N LYS A 19 -15.26 -8.56 -25.31
CA LYS A 19 -15.32 -9.68 -24.40
C LYS A 19 -15.80 -9.08 -23.09
N ASN A 20 -16.95 -9.51 -22.62
CA ASN A 20 -17.44 -9.07 -21.32
C ASN A 20 -16.43 -9.58 -20.28
N PRO A 21 -15.90 -8.69 -19.42
CA PRO A 21 -14.95 -9.11 -18.40
C PRO A 21 -15.60 -10.15 -17.49
N LEU A 22 -14.78 -11.07 -16.99
CA LEU A 22 -15.27 -12.09 -16.07
C LEU A 22 -15.84 -11.43 -14.81
N THR A 23 -17.09 -11.74 -14.46
CA THR A 23 -17.74 -11.20 -13.26
C THR A 23 -18.00 -12.30 -12.25
N ILE A 24 -17.68 -12.04 -10.99
CA ILE A 24 -18.02 -12.91 -9.86
C ILE A 24 -19.07 -12.18 -9.01
N GLU A 25 -20.19 -12.86 -8.73
CA GLU A 25 -21.24 -12.31 -7.87
C GLU A 25 -20.75 -12.22 -6.43
N ASP A 26 -20.77 -11.01 -5.86
CA ASP A 26 -20.57 -10.78 -4.43
C ASP A 26 -21.92 -10.79 -3.71
N LYS A 27 -22.27 -11.95 -3.15
CA LYS A 27 -23.57 -12.18 -2.49
C LYS A 27 -23.75 -11.36 -1.21
N SER A 28 -22.66 -10.91 -0.60
CA SER A 28 -22.72 -10.11 0.63
C SER A 28 -22.72 -8.59 0.37
N PHE A 29 -22.63 -8.16 -0.90
CA PHE A 29 -22.51 -6.75 -1.27
C PHE A 29 -23.70 -5.88 -0.86
N ASP A 30 -24.94 -6.41 -0.91
CA ASP A 30 -26.12 -5.65 -0.49
C ASP A 30 -26.16 -5.41 1.02
N ASN A 31 -25.72 -6.39 1.81
CA ASN A 31 -25.56 -6.23 3.26
C ASN A 31 -24.40 -5.28 3.56
N TYR A 32 -23.31 -5.40 2.80
CA TYR A 32 -22.13 -4.53 2.90
C TYR A 32 -22.49 -3.04 2.74
N LYS A 33 -23.28 -2.68 1.73
CA LYS A 33 -23.71 -1.30 1.50
C LYS A 33 -24.46 -0.69 2.69
N LYS A 34 -25.23 -1.52 3.41
CA LYS A 34 -26.09 -1.10 4.54
C LYS A 34 -25.37 -1.09 5.89
N ALA A 35 -24.22 -1.76 6.01
CA ALA A 35 -23.47 -1.84 7.25
C ALA A 35 -22.92 -0.47 7.67
N ASP A 36 -22.63 -0.29 8.97
CA ASP A 36 -21.84 0.84 9.45
C ASP A 36 -20.34 0.63 9.19
N LEU A 37 -19.48 1.55 9.66
CA LEU A 37 -18.03 1.49 9.39
C LEU A 37 -17.42 0.19 9.92
N LYS A 38 -17.77 -0.17 11.16
CA LYS A 38 -17.33 -1.40 11.81
C LYS A 38 -17.83 -2.65 11.05
N GLY A 39 -19.10 -2.66 10.66
CA GLY A 39 -19.67 -3.76 9.89
C GLY A 39 -19.01 -3.92 8.52
N LYS A 40 -18.71 -2.82 7.81
CA LYS A 40 -17.97 -2.87 6.54
C LYS A 40 -16.54 -3.36 6.74
N PHE A 41 -15.87 -2.94 7.82
CA PHE A 41 -14.54 -3.42 8.18
C PHE A 41 -14.54 -4.95 8.36
N GLU A 42 -15.44 -5.49 9.17
CA GLU A 42 -15.53 -6.94 9.41
C GLU A 42 -15.97 -7.70 8.15
N LEU A 43 -16.93 -7.18 7.39
CA LEU A 43 -17.38 -7.82 6.15
C LEU A 43 -16.30 -7.86 5.05
N ASN A 44 -15.37 -6.90 5.02
CA ASN A 44 -14.21 -6.97 4.13
C ASN A 44 -13.26 -8.09 4.54
N LYS A 45 -12.96 -8.20 5.84
CA LYS A 45 -12.13 -9.30 6.37
C LYS A 45 -12.77 -10.65 6.07
N SER A 46 -14.06 -10.82 6.39
CA SER A 46 -14.79 -12.07 6.14
C SER A 46 -14.85 -12.40 4.65
N TYR A 47 -15.05 -11.42 3.76
CA TYR A 47 -15.03 -11.63 2.32
C TYR A 47 -13.68 -12.20 1.85
N ALA A 48 -12.57 -11.61 2.31
CA ALA A 48 -11.23 -12.09 2.00
C ALA A 48 -11.00 -13.52 2.46
N VAL A 49 -11.34 -13.83 3.72
CA VAL A 49 -11.07 -15.14 4.35
C VAL A 49 -11.95 -16.25 3.79
N LEU A 50 -13.26 -15.99 3.66
CA LEU A 50 -14.24 -17.03 3.38
C LEU A 50 -14.47 -17.26 1.88
N GLU A 51 -14.34 -16.21 1.07
CA GLU A 51 -14.69 -16.29 -0.35
C GLU A 51 -13.45 -16.27 -1.26
N VAL A 52 -12.46 -15.41 -0.97
CA VAL A 52 -11.42 -15.10 -1.96
C VAL A 52 -10.14 -15.92 -1.77
N LEU A 53 -9.51 -15.86 -0.60
CA LEU A 53 -8.23 -16.54 -0.34
C LEU A 53 -8.28 -18.06 -0.60
N PRO A 54 -9.35 -18.81 -0.26
CA PRO A 54 -9.45 -20.23 -0.61
C PRO A 54 -9.42 -20.47 -2.12
N VAL A 55 -10.09 -19.61 -2.90
CA VAL A 55 -10.13 -19.73 -4.36
C VAL A 55 -8.76 -19.39 -4.97
N LEU A 56 -8.17 -18.26 -4.60
CA LEU A 56 -6.87 -17.83 -5.14
C LEU A 56 -5.75 -18.81 -4.79
N SER A 57 -5.72 -19.32 -3.56
CA SER A 57 -4.73 -20.32 -3.15
C SER A 57 -4.93 -21.66 -3.87
N SER A 58 -6.16 -22.06 -4.15
CA SER A 58 -6.43 -23.28 -4.94
C SER A 58 -5.79 -23.20 -6.32
N TYR A 59 -5.94 -22.09 -7.05
CA TYR A 59 -5.30 -21.88 -8.35
C TYR A 59 -3.78 -21.96 -8.28
N GLN A 60 -3.19 -21.48 -7.17
CA GLN A 60 -1.74 -21.54 -6.96
C GLN A 60 -1.26 -22.96 -6.62
N THR A 61 -2.05 -23.76 -5.91
CA THR A 61 -1.63 -25.12 -5.49
C THR A 61 -1.67 -26.16 -6.63
N ILE A 62 -2.50 -25.95 -7.64
CA ILE A 62 -2.71 -26.90 -8.76
C ILE A 62 -1.79 -26.65 -9.96
N VAL A 63 -0.92 -25.65 -9.89
CA VAL A 63 0.05 -25.38 -10.96
C VAL A 63 1.04 -26.53 -11.14
N ASP A 64 1.65 -26.58 -12.32
CA ASP A 64 2.73 -27.53 -12.65
C ASP A 64 3.90 -27.40 -11.65
N ASP A 65 4.53 -28.52 -11.30
CA ASP A 65 5.63 -28.61 -10.34
C ASP A 65 6.84 -27.73 -10.68
N LYS A 66 6.99 -27.31 -11.94
CA LYS A 66 8.04 -26.36 -12.34
C LYS A 66 7.86 -24.95 -11.74
N PHE A 67 6.64 -24.56 -11.37
CA PHE A 67 6.32 -23.26 -10.75
C PHE A 67 6.34 -23.37 -9.22
N LEU A 68 7.52 -23.69 -8.69
CA LEU A 68 7.69 -24.05 -7.28
C LEU A 68 7.35 -22.91 -6.32
N GLY A 69 7.70 -21.65 -6.66
CA GLY A 69 7.36 -20.50 -5.83
C GLY A 69 5.86 -20.32 -5.70
N VAL A 70 5.15 -20.39 -6.83
CA VAL A 70 3.68 -20.29 -6.88
C VAL A 70 3.03 -21.39 -6.04
N LYS A 71 3.48 -22.63 -6.23
CA LYS A 71 2.93 -23.79 -5.52
C LYS A 71 3.18 -23.73 -4.01
N ASN A 72 4.40 -23.35 -3.60
CA ASN A 72 4.77 -23.22 -2.20
C ASN A 72 4.00 -22.09 -1.52
N PHE A 73 3.94 -20.91 -2.15
CA PHE A 73 3.20 -19.77 -1.61
C PHE A 73 1.70 -20.06 -1.55
N GLY A 74 1.11 -20.65 -2.58
CA GLY A 74 -0.28 -21.10 -2.57
C GLY A 74 -0.57 -22.11 -1.46
N THR A 75 0.32 -23.07 -1.24
CA THR A 75 0.21 -24.06 -0.16
C THR A 75 0.31 -23.42 1.22
N LEU A 76 1.19 -22.43 1.38
CA LEU A 76 1.28 -21.64 2.61
C LEU A 76 -0.05 -20.94 2.88
N VAL A 77 -0.56 -20.17 1.91
CA VAL A 77 -1.83 -19.44 2.04
C VAL A 77 -2.99 -20.38 2.34
N ALA A 78 -3.08 -21.53 1.65
CA ALA A 78 -4.15 -22.51 1.88
C ALA A 78 -4.13 -23.13 3.29
N LYS A 79 -2.97 -23.16 3.95
CA LYS A 79 -2.80 -23.73 5.30
C LYS A 79 -2.87 -22.69 6.41
N THR A 80 -2.76 -21.40 6.09
CA THR A 80 -2.81 -20.31 7.06
C THR A 80 -4.25 -20.05 7.51
N ASP A 81 -4.48 -20.00 8.82
CA ASP A 81 -5.75 -19.56 9.38
C ASP A 81 -5.80 -18.02 9.44
N PHE A 82 -6.44 -17.41 8.46
CA PHE A 82 -6.58 -15.96 8.42
C PHE A 82 -7.67 -15.39 9.36
N ASN A 83 -8.38 -16.24 10.13
CA ASN A 83 -9.26 -15.75 11.19
C ASN A 83 -8.49 -15.32 12.45
N SER A 84 -7.25 -15.77 12.60
CA SER A 84 -6.34 -15.34 13.65
C SER A 84 -5.34 -14.31 13.13
N GLN A 85 -4.80 -13.49 14.03
CA GLN A 85 -3.79 -12.49 13.68
C GLN A 85 -2.55 -13.16 13.08
N GLN A 86 -2.18 -12.72 11.88
CA GLN A 86 -1.01 -13.20 11.15
C GLN A 86 0.09 -12.14 11.07
N ASP A 87 1.33 -12.61 10.89
CA ASP A 87 2.46 -11.78 10.49
C ASP A 87 2.51 -11.68 8.97
N ILE A 88 1.92 -10.61 8.43
CA ILE A 88 1.81 -10.38 6.99
C ILE A 88 3.18 -10.25 6.33
N GLN A 89 4.14 -9.61 7.00
CA GLN A 89 5.48 -9.42 6.46
C GLN A 89 6.20 -10.76 6.31
N LYS A 90 6.11 -11.63 7.32
CA LYS A 90 6.66 -12.98 7.26
C LYS A 90 5.98 -13.85 6.19
N LEU A 91 4.67 -13.72 6.01
CA LEU A 91 3.95 -14.48 4.97
C LEU A 91 4.31 -14.02 3.56
N THR A 92 4.61 -12.73 3.37
CA THR A 92 4.78 -12.12 2.05
C THR A 92 6.16 -11.46 1.88
N SER A 93 6.34 -10.25 2.40
CA SER A 93 7.49 -9.39 2.13
C SER A 93 8.86 -10.01 2.45
N ASN A 94 8.96 -10.80 3.53
CA ASN A 94 10.19 -11.51 3.92
C ASN A 94 10.25 -12.96 3.38
N ASN A 95 9.27 -13.39 2.58
CA ASN A 95 9.13 -14.75 2.11
C ASN A 95 9.73 -14.91 0.71
N SER A 96 10.74 -15.76 0.57
CA SER A 96 11.34 -16.06 -0.74
C SER A 96 10.34 -16.71 -1.70
N ASP A 97 9.45 -17.59 -1.23
CA ASP A 97 8.46 -18.24 -2.08
C ASP A 97 7.45 -17.23 -2.67
N TYR A 98 7.05 -16.19 -1.92
CA TYR A 98 6.18 -15.11 -2.42
C TYR A 98 6.84 -14.36 -3.60
N TRP A 99 8.10 -13.97 -3.44
CA TRP A 99 8.82 -13.23 -4.48
C TRP A 99 9.17 -14.12 -5.66
N ARG A 100 9.53 -15.38 -5.42
CA ARG A 100 9.71 -16.37 -6.48
C ARG A 100 8.42 -16.58 -7.26
N ALA A 101 7.28 -16.72 -6.57
CA ALA A 101 5.98 -16.82 -7.21
C ALA A 101 5.70 -15.60 -8.10
N THR A 102 6.01 -14.40 -7.61
CA THR A 102 5.89 -13.15 -8.39
C THR A 102 6.73 -13.19 -9.67
N MET A 103 7.95 -13.74 -9.61
CA MET A 103 8.84 -13.88 -10.78
C MET A 103 8.39 -14.96 -11.77
N GLU A 104 7.72 -16.00 -11.29
CA GLU A 104 7.24 -17.14 -12.09
C GLU A 104 5.96 -16.82 -12.88
N MET A 105 5.29 -15.69 -12.59
CA MET A 105 4.09 -15.27 -13.30
C MET A 105 4.38 -14.68 -14.67
N GLU A 106 3.50 -15.00 -15.63
CA GLU A 106 3.47 -14.31 -16.92
C GLU A 106 3.10 -12.84 -16.75
N LEU A 107 3.50 -12.02 -17.73
CA LEU A 107 3.12 -10.60 -17.77
C LEU A 107 1.61 -10.46 -17.64
N ARG A 108 1.18 -9.46 -16.86
CA ARG A 108 -0.23 -9.16 -16.53
C ARG A 108 -0.95 -10.22 -15.70
N ASN A 109 -0.35 -11.35 -15.34
CA ASN A 109 -0.98 -12.29 -14.39
C ASN A 109 -0.83 -11.77 -12.96
N GLU A 110 -1.92 -11.26 -12.41
CA GLU A 110 -1.97 -10.63 -11.09
C GLU A 110 -2.28 -11.59 -9.92
N LEU A 111 -2.30 -12.91 -10.13
CA LEU A 111 -2.70 -13.90 -9.12
C LEU A 111 -1.97 -13.72 -7.78
N ILE A 112 -0.64 -13.57 -7.82
CA ILE A 112 0.20 -13.42 -6.63
C ILE A 112 -0.01 -12.08 -5.92
N PRO A 113 0.09 -10.91 -6.59
CA PRO A 113 -0.14 -9.63 -5.93
C PRO A 113 -1.59 -9.45 -5.46
N VAL A 114 -2.60 -9.97 -6.17
CA VAL A 114 -3.99 -9.96 -5.69
C VAL A 114 -4.14 -10.83 -4.44
N THR A 115 -3.46 -11.97 -4.37
CA THR A 115 -3.44 -12.78 -3.14
C THR A 115 -2.87 -11.99 -1.96
N LYS A 116 -1.77 -11.25 -2.16
CA LYS A 116 -1.22 -10.35 -1.11
C LYS A 116 -2.22 -9.29 -0.68
N ILE A 117 -2.94 -8.67 -1.62
CA ILE A 117 -4.00 -7.70 -1.30
C ILE A 117 -5.04 -8.33 -0.39
N PHE A 118 -5.53 -9.53 -0.69
CA PHE A 118 -6.53 -10.18 0.15
C PHE A 118 -5.96 -10.70 1.48
N ILE A 119 -4.66 -11.00 1.57
CA ILE A 119 -4.00 -11.22 2.87
C ILE A 119 -4.06 -9.95 3.72
N LEU A 120 -3.70 -8.78 3.16
CA LEU A 120 -3.83 -7.50 3.85
C LEU A 120 -5.27 -7.24 4.32
N VAL A 121 -6.25 -7.45 3.42
CA VAL A 121 -7.68 -7.26 3.74
C VAL A 121 -8.15 -8.19 4.86
N SER A 122 -7.74 -9.46 4.87
CA SER A 122 -8.10 -10.41 5.93
C SER A 122 -7.63 -9.97 7.32
N GLN A 123 -6.50 -9.24 7.37
CA GLN A 123 -5.91 -8.72 8.59
C GLN A 123 -6.35 -7.28 8.89
N GLY A 124 -7.29 -6.73 8.12
CA GLY A 124 -7.82 -5.39 8.32
C GLY A 124 -6.90 -4.25 7.85
N GLU A 125 -5.82 -4.54 7.13
CA GLU A 125 -4.89 -3.53 6.59
C GLU A 125 -5.43 -2.89 5.30
N LEU A 126 -6.61 -2.24 5.39
CA LEU A 126 -7.34 -1.75 4.23
C LEU A 126 -6.63 -0.55 3.55
N ASP A 127 -5.97 0.30 4.33
CA ASP A 127 -5.22 1.44 3.80
C ASP A 127 -4.06 0.97 2.90
N TYR A 128 -3.30 -0.04 3.33
CA TYR A 128 -2.20 -0.58 2.53
C TYR A 128 -2.70 -1.46 1.37
N ALA A 129 -3.75 -2.26 1.60
CA ALA A 129 -4.41 -3.02 0.54
C ALA A 129 -4.85 -2.12 -0.61
N LEU A 130 -5.40 -0.94 -0.30
CA LEU A 130 -5.79 0.06 -1.30
C LEU A 130 -4.59 0.54 -2.14
N LYS A 131 -3.42 0.79 -1.51
CA LYS A 131 -2.21 1.21 -2.26
C LYS A 131 -1.77 0.14 -3.26
N TYR A 132 -1.82 -1.14 -2.87
CA TYR A 132 -1.53 -2.23 -3.81
C TYR A 132 -2.61 -2.33 -4.89
N LEU A 133 -3.90 -2.23 -4.53
CA LEU A 133 -5.01 -2.28 -5.48
C LEU A 133 -4.87 -1.21 -6.57
N GLU A 134 -4.59 0.04 -6.19
CA GLU A 134 -4.38 1.16 -7.11
C GLU A 134 -3.33 0.85 -8.19
N ILE A 135 -2.27 0.11 -7.84
CA ILE A 135 -1.19 -0.23 -8.77
C ILE A 135 -1.46 -1.53 -9.53
N VAL A 136 -1.99 -2.55 -8.87
CA VAL A 136 -2.26 -3.84 -9.51
C VAL A 136 -3.33 -3.67 -10.58
N SER A 137 -4.43 -2.96 -10.27
CA SER A 137 -5.50 -2.66 -11.23
C SER A 137 -5.01 -1.96 -12.50
N MET A 138 -3.92 -1.19 -12.43
CA MET A 138 -3.33 -0.52 -13.58
C MET A 138 -2.68 -1.49 -14.59
N ILE A 139 -2.31 -2.70 -14.18
CA ILE A 139 -1.58 -3.66 -15.01
C ILE A 139 -2.27 -5.01 -15.16
N SER A 140 -3.37 -5.25 -14.45
CA SER A 140 -4.13 -6.51 -14.45
C SER A 140 -4.71 -6.86 -15.82
N ASP A 141 -5.02 -8.14 -16.00
CA ASP A 141 -5.84 -8.62 -17.10
C ASP A 141 -7.32 -8.74 -16.73
N ASP A 142 -8.22 -8.22 -17.55
CA ASP A 142 -9.65 -8.13 -17.22
C ASP A 142 -10.40 -9.47 -17.30
N ASP A 143 -9.73 -10.47 -17.87
CA ASP A 143 -10.27 -11.82 -18.13
C ASP A 143 -9.96 -12.86 -17.03
N THR A 144 -9.33 -12.48 -15.91
CA THR A 144 -8.99 -13.45 -14.85
C THR A 144 -9.94 -13.42 -13.64
N TYR A 145 -10.03 -14.55 -12.93
CA TYR A 145 -10.74 -14.64 -11.64
C TYR A 145 -10.13 -13.73 -10.58
N ALA A 146 -8.80 -13.55 -10.57
CA ALA A 146 -8.12 -12.68 -9.63
C ALA A 146 -8.55 -11.22 -9.84
N ASN A 147 -8.60 -10.75 -11.10
CA ASN A 147 -9.09 -9.42 -11.43
C ASN A 147 -10.58 -9.24 -11.11
N ALA A 148 -11.41 -10.27 -11.31
CA ALA A 148 -12.83 -10.21 -10.95
C ALA A 148 -13.02 -9.97 -9.43
N TYR A 149 -12.24 -10.66 -8.59
CA TYR A 149 -12.22 -10.39 -7.14
C TYR A 149 -11.65 -9.02 -6.81
N LEU A 150 -10.58 -8.60 -7.49
CA LEU A 150 -9.97 -7.28 -7.29
C LEU A 150 -10.97 -6.15 -7.59
N THR A 151 -11.76 -6.29 -8.66
CA THR A 151 -12.82 -5.34 -9.04
C THR A 151 -13.93 -5.26 -7.99
N ASN A 152 -14.32 -6.39 -7.40
CA ASN A 152 -15.29 -6.38 -6.29
C ASN A 152 -14.72 -5.72 -5.04
N LEU A 153 -13.44 -5.99 -4.72
CA LEU A 153 -12.76 -5.32 -3.62
C LEU A 153 -12.65 -3.81 -3.84
N GLU A 154 -12.36 -3.36 -5.06
CA GLU A 154 -12.31 -1.94 -5.39
C GLU A 154 -13.63 -1.23 -5.05
N LYS A 155 -14.76 -1.78 -5.48
CA LYS A 155 -16.09 -1.25 -5.15
C LYS A 155 -16.34 -1.21 -3.64
N ARG A 156 -15.95 -2.27 -2.93
CA ARG A 156 -16.06 -2.33 -1.46
C ARG A 156 -15.23 -1.25 -0.80
N LEU A 157 -13.95 -1.16 -1.12
CA LEU A 157 -13.04 -0.18 -0.54
C LEU A 157 -13.42 1.25 -0.90
N GLN A 158 -13.97 1.51 -2.09
CA GLN A 158 -14.54 2.81 -2.43
C GLN A 158 -15.66 3.20 -1.45
N ILE A 159 -16.65 2.32 -1.27
CA ILE A 159 -17.78 2.56 -0.35
C ILE A 159 -17.30 2.72 1.11
N PHE A 160 -16.33 1.90 1.53
CA PHE A 160 -15.72 2.01 2.85
C PHE A 160 -15.04 3.38 3.04
N ASN A 161 -14.21 3.77 2.08
CA ASN A 161 -13.44 5.01 2.14
C ASN A 161 -14.32 6.25 2.05
N ASP A 162 -15.40 6.21 1.28
CA ASP A 162 -16.38 7.30 1.24
C ASP A 162 -17.00 7.53 2.63
N GLN A 163 -17.38 6.45 3.32
CA GLN A 163 -17.89 6.55 4.69
C GLN A 163 -16.81 7.02 5.67
N LEU A 164 -15.63 6.38 5.67
CA LEU A 164 -14.50 6.75 6.53
C LEU A 164 -14.14 8.23 6.36
N THR A 165 -14.06 8.70 5.11
CA THR A 165 -13.82 10.11 4.78
C THR A 165 -14.89 10.99 5.39
N SER A 166 -16.18 10.65 5.23
CA SER A 166 -17.28 11.42 5.82
C SER A 166 -17.16 11.52 7.35
N GLU A 167 -16.82 10.43 8.03
CA GLU A 167 -16.67 10.41 9.49
C GLU A 167 -15.45 11.21 9.97
N ILE A 168 -14.32 11.08 9.28
CA ILE A 168 -13.10 11.85 9.57
C ILE A 168 -13.34 13.36 9.39
N GLN A 169 -14.06 13.76 8.33
CA GLN A 169 -14.36 15.17 8.07
C GLN A 169 -15.19 15.82 9.18
N ILE A 170 -15.99 15.05 9.94
CA ILE A 170 -16.69 15.57 11.13
C ILE A 170 -15.65 15.91 12.22
N GLY A 171 -14.65 15.06 12.42
CA GLY A 171 -13.54 15.31 13.34
C GLY A 171 -12.73 16.54 12.95
N ILE A 172 -12.38 16.66 11.66
CA ILE A 172 -11.64 17.80 11.11
C ILE A 172 -12.44 19.10 11.32
N ALA A 173 -13.74 19.08 11.05
CA ALA A 173 -14.60 20.25 11.27
C ALA A 173 -14.70 20.69 12.73
N GLU A 174 -14.57 19.77 13.70
CA GLU A 174 -14.48 20.12 15.13
C GLU A 174 -13.08 20.60 15.52
N HIS A 175 -12.03 20.00 14.96
CA HIS A 175 -10.65 20.45 15.11
C HIS A 175 -10.50 21.90 14.63
N ASP A 176 -10.99 22.22 13.44
CA ASP A 176 -10.93 23.56 12.83
C ASP A 176 -11.66 24.63 13.65
N LYS A 177 -12.66 24.23 14.45
CA LYS A 177 -13.36 25.12 15.41
C LYS A 177 -12.59 25.31 16.73
N GLY A 178 -11.47 24.62 16.90
CA GLY A 178 -10.71 24.56 18.15
C GLY A 178 -11.34 23.68 19.24
N ASN A 179 -12.31 22.82 18.87
CA ASN A 179 -12.99 21.87 19.76
C ASN A 179 -12.22 20.55 19.80
N PHE A 180 -10.95 20.60 20.19
CA PHE A 180 -10.02 19.48 20.08
C PHE A 180 -10.47 18.23 20.85
N GLU A 181 -11.07 18.38 22.03
CA GLU A 181 -11.59 17.26 22.82
C GLU A 181 -12.68 16.49 22.06
N LYS A 182 -13.56 17.21 21.35
CA LYS A 182 -14.63 16.61 20.54
C LYS A 182 -14.05 15.92 19.31
N ALA A 183 -13.09 16.55 18.63
CA ALA A 183 -12.37 15.93 17.52
C ALA A 183 -11.66 14.63 17.95
N ILE A 184 -10.94 14.65 19.08
CA ILE A 184 -10.29 13.48 19.68
C ILE A 184 -11.31 12.37 19.96
N SER A 185 -12.49 12.71 20.51
CA SER A 185 -13.54 11.72 20.77
C SER A 185 -14.07 11.08 19.48
N ILE A 186 -14.19 11.85 18.40
CA ILE A 186 -14.60 11.34 17.08
C ILE A 186 -13.55 10.38 16.54
N TYR A 187 -12.28 10.77 16.51
CA TYR A 187 -11.22 9.91 15.98
C TYR A 187 -11.02 8.63 16.81
N LYS A 188 -11.17 8.69 18.13
CA LYS A 188 -11.18 7.48 18.98
C LYS A 188 -12.32 6.53 18.65
N LYS A 189 -13.51 7.06 18.33
CA LYS A 189 -14.63 6.22 17.88
C LYS A 189 -14.33 5.56 16.54
N ILE A 190 -13.80 6.32 15.58
CA ILE A 190 -13.39 5.78 14.27
C ILE A 190 -12.35 4.66 14.47
N LEU A 191 -11.34 4.87 15.31
CA LEU A 191 -10.31 3.86 15.59
C LEU A 191 -10.81 2.65 16.40
N ASN A 192 -11.95 2.76 17.09
CA ASN A 192 -12.62 1.60 17.68
C ASN A 192 -13.32 0.74 16.62
N ASP A 193 -13.81 1.37 15.55
CA ASP A 193 -14.54 0.70 14.47
C ASP A 193 -13.60 0.23 13.35
N TYR A 194 -12.50 0.95 13.13
CA TYR A 194 -11.42 0.66 12.19
C TYR A 194 -10.05 1.07 12.79
N PRO A 195 -9.39 0.17 13.54
CA PRO A 195 -8.14 0.50 14.26
C PRO A 195 -6.95 0.81 13.35
N ASN A 196 -6.97 0.27 12.13
CA ASN A 196 -5.83 0.34 11.19
C ASN A 196 -5.89 1.58 10.26
N SER A 197 -6.66 2.61 10.62
CA SER A 197 -6.71 3.84 9.82
C SER A 197 -5.46 4.68 10.04
N ALA A 198 -4.60 4.80 9.02
CA ALA A 198 -3.45 5.71 9.08
C ALA A 198 -3.91 7.18 9.25
N TRP A 199 -5.01 7.53 8.58
CA TRP A 199 -5.57 8.88 8.63
C TRP A 199 -6.13 9.22 10.03
N ALA A 200 -6.99 8.38 10.61
CA ALA A 200 -7.55 8.68 11.93
C ALA A 200 -6.48 8.67 13.03
N ASN A 201 -5.46 7.81 12.93
CA ASN A 201 -4.30 7.83 13.84
C ASN A 201 -3.54 9.17 13.76
N PHE A 202 -3.29 9.67 12.55
CA PHE A 202 -2.65 10.97 12.34
C PHE A 202 -3.49 12.13 12.90
N GLU A 203 -4.79 12.17 12.59
CA GLU A 203 -5.69 13.25 13.03
C GLU A 203 -5.92 13.24 14.55
N LEU A 204 -5.94 12.07 15.16
CA LEU A 204 -5.99 11.91 16.61
C LEU A 204 -4.76 12.54 17.26
N PHE A 205 -3.57 12.21 16.77
CA PHE A 205 -2.32 12.80 17.24
C PHE A 205 -2.32 14.31 17.03
N TYR A 206 -2.69 14.78 15.84
CA TYR A 206 -2.67 16.20 15.51
C TYR A 206 -3.62 17.01 16.40
N SER A 207 -4.80 16.47 16.69
CA SER A 207 -5.74 17.11 17.62
C SER A 207 -5.27 17.09 19.07
N GLN A 208 -4.57 16.04 19.51
CA GLN A 208 -3.94 16.00 20.84
C GLN A 208 -2.81 17.03 20.94
N PHE A 209 -2.00 17.13 19.89
CA PHE A 209 -0.93 18.12 19.78
C PHE A 209 -1.48 19.55 19.96
N GLU A 210 -2.54 19.90 19.23
CA GLU A 210 -3.14 21.24 19.35
C GLU A 210 -3.86 21.48 20.68
N LEU A 211 -4.49 20.45 21.27
CA LEU A 211 -5.07 20.56 22.61
C LEU A 211 -4.01 20.86 23.67
N ASN A 212 -2.87 20.16 23.60
CA ASN A 212 -1.75 20.38 24.51
C ASN A 212 -1.17 21.80 24.33
N ASN A 213 -1.07 22.30 23.10
CA ASN A 213 -0.67 23.68 22.82
C ASN A 213 -1.64 24.68 23.47
N LYS A 214 -2.95 24.47 23.31
CA LYS A 214 -4.01 25.33 23.84
C LYS A 214 -4.07 25.33 25.37
N THR A 215 -3.81 24.19 26.00
CA THR A 215 -3.89 24.01 27.46
C THR A 215 -2.57 24.29 28.19
N GLY A 216 -1.53 24.75 27.47
CA GLY A 216 -0.21 25.03 28.04
C GLY A 216 0.61 23.79 28.39
N LYS A 217 0.18 22.59 27.99
CA LYS A 217 0.87 21.31 28.22
C LYS A 217 1.85 20.97 27.09
N LYS A 218 2.58 21.97 26.59
CA LYS A 218 3.47 21.83 25.43
C LYS A 218 4.57 20.78 25.62
N ASP A 219 4.94 20.46 26.85
CA ASP A 219 5.91 19.40 27.16
C ASP A 219 5.43 18.02 26.70
N LEU A 220 4.12 17.83 26.51
CA LEU A 220 3.53 16.60 25.96
C LEU A 220 3.62 16.53 24.42
N ASN A 221 4.08 17.58 23.74
CA ASN A 221 4.20 17.67 22.29
C ASN A 221 5.61 17.34 21.79
N SER A 222 6.21 16.29 22.36
CA SER A 222 7.56 15.87 22.02
C SER A 222 7.64 15.20 20.65
N TYR A 223 8.79 15.32 19.99
CA TYR A 223 9.11 14.51 18.79
C TYR A 223 9.08 13.01 19.07
N GLU A 224 9.30 12.58 20.31
CA GLU A 224 9.16 11.17 20.70
C GLU A 224 7.71 10.68 20.54
N ASN A 225 6.73 11.51 20.93
CA ASN A 225 5.32 11.19 20.76
C ASN A 225 4.93 11.17 19.28
N TRP A 226 5.51 12.05 18.47
CA TRP A 226 5.38 11.98 17.01
C TRP A 226 6.01 10.70 16.46
N ASP A 227 7.26 10.37 16.81
CA ASP A 227 7.97 9.18 16.29
C ASP A 227 7.20 7.87 16.61
N LYS A 228 6.60 7.78 17.81
CA LYS A 228 5.70 6.64 18.16
C LYS A 228 4.45 6.60 17.29
N THR A 229 3.77 7.73 17.15
CA THR A 229 2.55 7.84 16.31
C THR A 229 2.85 7.53 14.85
N LYS A 230 3.90 8.13 14.32
CA LYS A 230 4.41 7.94 12.95
C LYS A 230 4.67 6.48 12.64
N THR A 231 5.26 5.74 13.58
CA THR A 231 5.48 4.29 13.43
C THR A 231 4.15 3.55 13.24
N ASN A 232 3.13 3.90 14.01
CA ASN A 232 1.78 3.32 13.89
C ASN A 232 1.04 3.74 12.60
N VAL A 233 1.16 5.02 12.21
CA VAL A 233 0.58 5.51 10.95
C VAL A 233 1.21 4.80 9.75
N PHE A 234 2.53 4.66 9.75
CA PHE A 234 3.27 4.05 8.65
C PHE A 234 3.23 2.52 8.65
N SER A 235 2.88 1.85 9.76
CA SER A 235 2.62 0.41 9.73
C SER A 235 1.35 0.07 8.94
N HIS A 236 0.35 0.95 8.94
CA HIS A 236 -0.89 0.76 8.19
C HIS A 236 -0.87 1.37 6.79
N ASN A 237 -0.07 2.41 6.57
CA ASN A 237 0.17 2.98 5.25
C ASN A 237 1.57 3.61 5.18
N PRO A 238 2.58 2.86 4.70
CA PRO A 238 3.96 3.35 4.60
C PRO A 238 4.12 4.62 3.75
N LEU A 239 3.17 4.86 2.84
CA LEU A 239 3.15 5.95 1.88
C LEU A 239 2.26 7.12 2.31
N TYR A 240 1.68 7.05 3.52
CA TYR A 240 0.77 8.07 4.04
C TYR A 240 1.41 9.45 4.05
N ASN A 241 0.71 10.45 3.49
CA ASN A 241 1.19 11.82 3.43
C ASN A 241 0.94 12.54 4.75
N VAL A 242 2.02 12.86 5.47
CA VAL A 242 1.97 13.56 6.76
C VAL A 242 2.18 15.05 6.55
N GLN A 243 1.33 15.86 7.17
CA GLN A 243 1.43 17.32 7.17
C GLN A 243 1.98 17.80 8.52
N MET A 244 3.24 17.46 8.79
CA MET A 244 3.96 17.89 9.98
C MET A 244 5.32 18.47 9.64
N SER A 245 5.85 19.29 10.54
CA SER A 245 7.22 19.78 10.44
C SER A 245 8.21 18.62 10.60
N ALA A 246 9.22 18.59 9.74
CA ALA A 246 10.32 17.63 9.87
C ALA A 246 11.24 18.01 11.03
N LYS A 247 11.77 17.00 11.74
CA LYS A 247 12.76 17.19 12.80
C LYS A 247 14.18 17.41 12.28
N ASP A 248 14.48 16.90 11.09
CA ASP A 248 15.78 16.94 10.45
C ASP A 248 15.65 16.88 8.92
N GLY A 249 16.76 17.06 8.21
CA GLY A 249 16.77 17.05 6.74
C GLY A 249 16.33 15.73 6.12
N ASN A 250 16.56 14.58 6.78
CA ASN A 250 16.12 13.28 6.26
C ASN A 250 14.60 13.16 6.30
N GLU A 251 13.99 13.57 7.41
CA GLU A 251 12.53 13.59 7.51
C GLU A 251 11.92 14.62 6.54
N ALA A 252 12.56 15.78 6.35
CA ALA A 252 12.12 16.77 5.36
C ALA A 252 12.13 16.19 3.94
N TYR A 253 13.19 15.46 3.59
CA TYR A 253 13.29 14.73 2.34
C TYR A 253 12.18 13.68 2.19
N GLN A 254 11.93 12.87 3.22
CA GLN A 254 10.88 11.85 3.19
C GLN A 254 9.46 12.46 3.06
N ILE A 255 9.19 13.59 3.71
CA ILE A 255 7.92 14.32 3.54
C ILE A 255 7.79 14.84 2.11
N TYR A 256 8.87 15.41 1.55
CA TYR A 256 8.91 15.83 0.15
C TYR A 256 8.63 14.67 -0.83
N ARG A 257 9.22 13.49 -0.59
CA ARG A 257 8.97 12.29 -1.40
C ARG A 257 7.51 11.85 -1.34
N ARG A 258 6.88 11.83 -0.16
CA ARG A 258 5.44 11.57 0.00
C ARG A 258 4.57 12.56 -0.77
N ASN A 259 4.88 13.85 -0.68
CA ASN A 259 4.16 14.89 -1.42
C ASN A 259 4.27 14.73 -2.94
N SER A 260 5.38 14.17 -3.42
CA SER A 260 5.61 13.96 -4.85
C SER A 260 4.74 12.86 -5.45
N ILE A 261 4.18 11.95 -4.64
CA ILE A 261 3.24 10.90 -5.09
C ILE A 261 2.01 11.53 -5.77
N GLY A 262 1.51 12.65 -5.23
CA GLY A 262 0.33 13.33 -5.76
C GLY A 262 0.51 13.97 -7.14
N LYS A 263 1.73 13.97 -7.70
CA LYS A 263 2.05 14.47 -9.04
C LYS A 263 2.20 13.35 -10.07
N LEU A 264 2.07 12.10 -9.65
CA LEU A 264 2.17 10.94 -10.53
C LEU A 264 0.83 10.68 -11.20
N PHE A 265 0.88 10.04 -12.37
CA PHE A 265 -0.29 9.59 -13.13
C PHE A 265 -1.22 10.70 -13.63
N GLU A 266 -0.77 11.96 -13.63
CA GLU A 266 -1.50 13.08 -14.22
C GLU A 266 -1.66 12.93 -15.75
N ASN A 267 -0.73 12.23 -16.39
CA ASN A 267 -0.73 11.97 -17.84
C ASN A 267 -0.64 10.47 -18.12
N ALA A 268 -1.70 9.91 -18.72
CA ALA A 268 -1.78 8.50 -19.08
C ALA A 268 -0.62 8.00 -19.96
N LYS A 269 0.00 8.87 -20.76
CA LYS A 269 1.15 8.50 -21.62
C LYS A 269 2.42 8.18 -20.82
N ASN A 270 2.56 8.69 -19.60
CA ASN A 270 3.74 8.53 -18.76
C ASN A 270 3.59 7.41 -17.72
N LYS A 271 2.52 6.61 -17.81
CA LYS A 271 2.13 5.65 -16.78
C LYS A 271 3.26 4.71 -16.32
N LEU A 272 4.03 4.15 -17.25
CA LEU A 272 5.14 3.25 -16.90
C LEU A 272 6.32 4.01 -16.24
N GLU A 273 6.61 5.23 -16.69
CA GLU A 273 7.63 6.07 -16.05
C GLU A 273 7.19 6.48 -14.64
N ASP A 274 5.91 6.77 -14.45
CA ASP A 274 5.33 7.11 -13.16
C ASP A 274 5.32 5.90 -12.20
N ILE A 275 5.12 4.68 -12.70
CA ILE A 275 5.32 3.43 -11.93
C ILE A 275 6.75 3.35 -11.41
N TYR A 276 7.76 3.59 -12.26
CA TYR A 276 9.15 3.57 -11.85
C TYR A 276 9.46 4.68 -10.82
N LYS A 277 8.98 5.91 -11.04
CA LYS A 277 9.12 7.01 -10.08
C LYS A 277 8.44 6.69 -8.76
N TYR A 278 7.29 6.02 -8.78
CA TYR A 278 6.62 5.60 -7.57
C TYR A 278 7.42 4.54 -6.82
N ALA A 279 8.00 3.56 -7.53
CA ALA A 279 8.88 2.57 -6.94
C ALA A 279 10.08 3.23 -6.24
N ASP A 280 10.66 4.22 -6.90
CA ASP A 280 11.79 4.99 -6.39
C ASP A 280 11.42 5.84 -5.17
N ILE A 281 10.25 6.47 -5.17
CA ILE A 281 9.69 7.13 -3.98
C ILE A 281 9.50 6.12 -2.84
N ALA A 282 8.83 4.99 -3.09
CA ALA A 282 8.58 3.98 -2.06
C ALA A 282 9.88 3.44 -1.44
N MET A 283 10.92 3.25 -2.26
CA MET A 283 12.25 2.83 -1.79
C MET A 283 12.90 3.89 -0.89
N ASP A 284 12.82 5.18 -1.24
CA ASP A 284 13.30 6.28 -0.37
C ASP A 284 12.52 6.36 0.96
N LEU A 285 11.25 5.94 0.94
CA LEU A 285 10.41 5.83 2.12
C LEU A 285 10.61 4.51 2.89
N GLN A 286 11.51 3.64 2.42
CA GLN A 286 11.81 2.31 2.96
C GLN A 286 10.61 1.34 2.95
N ALA A 287 9.60 1.61 2.13
CA ALA A 287 8.51 0.67 1.82
C ALA A 287 9.00 -0.34 0.78
N TYR A 288 10.04 -1.12 1.14
CA TYR A 288 10.79 -1.94 0.19
C TYR A 288 9.94 -3.02 -0.49
N ASP A 289 8.91 -3.54 0.16
CA ASP A 289 8.02 -4.52 -0.45
C ASP A 289 7.12 -3.89 -1.53
N PHE A 290 6.58 -2.70 -1.27
CA PHE A 290 5.83 -1.94 -2.27
C PHE A 290 6.74 -1.53 -3.44
N ALA A 291 7.94 -1.02 -3.11
CA ALA A 291 8.94 -0.65 -4.10
C ALA A 291 9.37 -1.83 -4.97
N ALA A 292 9.62 -3.00 -4.37
CA ALA A 292 9.97 -4.21 -5.09
C ALA A 292 8.86 -4.62 -6.07
N GLN A 293 7.59 -4.59 -5.66
CA GLN A 293 6.48 -4.92 -6.55
C GLN A 293 6.43 -3.99 -7.78
N LEU A 294 6.62 -2.69 -7.58
CA LEU A 294 6.63 -1.71 -8.66
C LEU A 294 7.87 -1.82 -9.54
N PHE A 295 9.06 -2.07 -8.98
CA PHE A 295 10.27 -2.28 -9.77
C PHE A 295 10.20 -3.58 -10.59
N TRP A 296 9.54 -4.62 -10.07
CA TRP A 296 9.26 -5.81 -10.85
C TRP A 296 8.42 -5.44 -12.09
N TYR A 297 7.30 -4.74 -11.91
CA TYR A 297 6.50 -4.26 -13.05
C TYR A 297 7.29 -3.37 -14.00
N ALA A 298 8.06 -2.40 -13.48
CA ALA A 298 8.90 -1.55 -14.32
C ALA A 298 9.92 -2.37 -15.12
N SER A 299 10.55 -3.38 -14.52
CA SER A 299 11.50 -4.25 -15.22
C SER A 299 10.82 -5.08 -16.31
N SER A 300 9.60 -5.53 -16.06
CA SER A 300 8.79 -6.36 -16.96
C SER A 300 8.22 -5.59 -18.16
N TYR A 301 7.94 -4.29 -18.02
CA TYR A 301 7.31 -3.48 -19.08
C TYR A 301 8.23 -2.44 -19.74
N LEU A 302 9.25 -1.92 -19.03
CA LEU A 302 10.19 -0.94 -19.58
C LEU A 302 11.50 -1.58 -20.04
N GLU A 303 11.74 -2.86 -19.72
CA GLU A 303 13.01 -3.57 -19.97
C GLU A 303 14.25 -2.82 -19.44
N ALA A 304 14.07 -1.97 -18.43
CA ALA A 304 15.14 -1.19 -17.84
C ALA A 304 15.94 -2.08 -16.88
N GLU A 305 17.18 -2.44 -17.26
CA GLU A 305 18.11 -3.23 -16.44
C GLU A 305 18.28 -2.65 -15.00
N SER A 306 18.23 -1.32 -14.87
CA SER A 306 18.25 -0.62 -13.59
C SER A 306 17.08 -0.98 -12.67
N SER A 307 15.91 -1.32 -13.22
CA SER A 307 14.73 -1.72 -12.44
C SER A 307 14.94 -3.10 -11.80
N LEU A 308 15.55 -4.05 -12.52
CA LEU A 308 15.86 -5.37 -11.97
C LEU A 308 16.84 -5.27 -10.80
N PHE A 309 17.90 -4.45 -10.89
CA PHE A 309 18.83 -4.27 -9.78
C PHE A 309 18.17 -3.61 -8.56
N LYS A 310 17.31 -2.60 -8.78
CA LYS A 310 16.56 -1.97 -7.68
C LYS A 310 15.52 -2.91 -7.06
N TYR A 311 14.89 -3.76 -7.85
CA TYR A 311 14.02 -4.83 -7.36
C TYR A 311 14.79 -5.79 -6.44
N LEU A 312 15.90 -6.36 -6.92
CA LEU A 312 16.73 -7.28 -6.13
C LEU A 312 17.34 -6.60 -4.90
N TYR A 313 17.68 -5.32 -4.98
CA TYR A 313 18.12 -4.53 -3.83
C TYR A 313 17.02 -4.42 -2.76
N CYS A 314 15.78 -4.16 -3.16
CA CYS A 314 14.65 -4.14 -2.23
C CYS A 314 14.45 -5.52 -1.57
N LEU A 315 14.59 -6.62 -2.33
CA LEU A 315 14.53 -7.98 -1.76
C LEU A 315 15.64 -8.22 -0.73
N GLU A 316 16.87 -7.78 -0.99
CA GLU A 316 17.98 -7.86 -0.04
C GLU A 316 17.66 -7.10 1.26
N LYS A 317 17.05 -5.91 1.17
CA LYS A 317 16.61 -5.13 2.34
C LYS A 317 15.46 -5.79 3.11
N LEU A 318 14.64 -6.61 2.44
CA LEU A 318 13.61 -7.45 3.07
C LEU A 318 14.16 -8.78 3.63
N GLY A 319 15.46 -9.06 3.47
CA GLY A 319 16.08 -10.30 3.93
C GLY A 319 15.95 -11.48 2.95
N VAL A 320 15.42 -11.26 1.75
CA VAL A 320 15.26 -12.26 0.69
C VAL A 320 16.49 -12.21 -0.22
N LYS A 321 17.51 -13.01 0.13
CA LYS A 321 18.88 -12.89 -0.44
C LYS A 321 19.23 -13.95 -1.47
N ASP A 322 18.44 -15.01 -1.53
CA ASP A 322 18.68 -16.20 -2.35
C ASP A 322 18.27 -16.00 -3.82
N LEU A 323 17.19 -15.25 -4.08
CA LEU A 323 16.62 -15.14 -5.42
C LEU A 323 17.50 -14.39 -6.44
N LYS A 324 18.41 -13.52 -5.99
CA LYS A 324 19.36 -12.85 -6.88
C LYS A 324 20.27 -13.84 -7.62
N ASN A 325 20.45 -15.05 -7.09
CA ASN A 325 21.25 -16.10 -7.73
C ASN A 325 20.63 -16.63 -9.03
N ASN A 326 19.35 -16.35 -9.28
CA ASN A 326 18.68 -16.69 -10.55
C ASN A 326 19.06 -15.74 -11.69
N PHE A 327 19.78 -14.66 -11.40
CA PHE A 327 20.14 -13.61 -12.35
C PHE A 327 21.65 -13.49 -12.48
N LYS A 328 22.10 -13.07 -13.67
CA LYS A 328 23.52 -12.77 -13.91
C LYS A 328 23.81 -11.34 -13.46
N GLY A 329 24.87 -11.12 -12.68
CA GLY A 329 25.29 -9.77 -12.30
C GLY A 329 26.22 -9.74 -11.10
N ASN A 330 26.93 -8.61 -10.92
CA ASN A 330 27.68 -8.32 -9.70
C ASN A 330 26.81 -7.47 -8.76
N PHE A 331 25.89 -8.14 -8.06
CA PHE A 331 24.89 -7.47 -7.22
C PHE A 331 25.52 -6.69 -6.05
N GLU A 332 26.63 -7.16 -5.49
CA GLU A 332 27.34 -6.43 -4.43
C GLU A 332 27.80 -5.04 -4.90
N LYS A 333 28.35 -4.96 -6.12
CA LYS A 333 28.79 -3.69 -6.72
C LYS A 333 27.59 -2.79 -7.04
N GLU A 334 26.55 -3.34 -7.65
CA GLU A 334 25.37 -2.56 -8.05
C GLU A 334 24.57 -2.07 -6.83
N PHE A 335 24.44 -2.86 -5.77
CA PHE A 335 23.76 -2.44 -4.53
C PHE A 335 24.53 -1.30 -3.84
N LYS A 336 25.86 -1.38 -3.77
CA LYS A 336 26.69 -0.26 -3.26
C LYS A 336 26.55 1.00 -4.11
N LYS A 337 26.36 0.85 -5.43
CA LYS A 337 26.12 1.98 -6.33
C LYS A 337 24.75 2.61 -6.04
N ILE A 338 23.70 1.81 -5.92
CA ILE A 338 22.34 2.27 -5.56
C ILE A 338 22.38 3.04 -4.24
N GLU A 339 23.04 2.51 -3.19
CA GLU A 339 23.15 3.18 -1.89
C GLU A 339 23.81 4.55 -2.01
N ARG A 340 24.95 4.63 -2.71
CA ARG A 340 25.65 5.92 -2.92
C ARG A 340 24.84 6.91 -3.75
N GLU A 341 24.07 6.44 -4.73
CA GLU A 341 23.19 7.30 -5.52
C GLU A 341 22.08 7.86 -4.66
N LYS A 342 21.46 7.03 -3.81
CA LYS A 342 20.41 7.46 -2.87
C LYS A 342 20.90 8.43 -1.82
N GLU A 343 22.05 8.18 -1.21
CA GLU A 343 22.68 9.13 -0.28
C GLU A 343 22.94 10.48 -0.96
N LYS A 344 23.42 10.48 -2.20
CA LYS A 344 23.66 11.71 -2.97
C LYS A 344 22.36 12.44 -3.29
N GLU A 345 21.29 11.74 -3.66
CA GLU A 345 19.98 12.34 -3.92
C GLU A 345 19.45 13.08 -2.68
N VAL A 346 19.51 12.43 -1.51
CA VAL A 346 19.12 13.03 -0.23
C VAL A 346 19.94 14.28 0.05
N ILE A 347 21.27 14.19 0.04
CA ILE A 347 22.17 15.31 0.40
C ILE A 347 22.05 16.49 -0.59
N LYS A 348 21.76 16.21 -1.87
CA LYS A 348 21.61 17.26 -2.88
C LYS A 348 20.25 17.96 -2.84
N SER A 349 19.24 17.34 -2.22
CA SER A 349 17.89 17.88 -2.15
C SER A 349 17.84 19.23 -1.43
N GLU A 350 17.12 20.18 -2.00
CA GLU A 350 16.95 21.53 -1.44
C GLU A 350 16.26 21.47 -0.06
N VAL A 351 15.25 20.62 0.10
CA VAL A 351 14.54 20.43 1.38
C VAL A 351 15.42 19.80 2.46
N TYR A 352 16.42 19.01 2.08
CA TYR A 352 17.37 18.45 3.04
C TYR A 352 18.38 19.52 3.48
N LYS A 353 18.85 20.34 2.53
CA LYS A 353 19.82 21.42 2.79
C LYS A 353 19.26 22.51 3.69
N SER A 354 17.96 22.81 3.62
CA SER A 354 17.32 23.83 4.47
C SER A 354 17.33 23.50 5.98
N TYR A 355 17.77 22.31 6.37
CA TYR A 355 17.92 21.87 7.77
C TYR A 355 19.38 21.75 8.22
N LYS A 356 20.34 22.18 7.37
CA LYS A 356 21.78 22.21 7.69
C LYS A 356 22.30 23.59 8.07
N GLU A 357 21.46 24.61 7.97
CA GLU A 357 21.69 25.98 8.45
C GLU A 357 21.14 26.11 9.86
#